data_AF-A0A7G3FNK1-F1
#
_entry.id   AF-A0A7G3FNK1-F1
#
_cell.length_a   1.000
_cell.length_b   1.000
_cell.length_c   1.000
_cell.angle_alpha   90.00
_cell.angle_beta   90.00
_cell.angle_gamma   90.00
#
_symmetry.space_group_name_H-M   'P 1'
#
loop_
_entity.id
_entity.type
_entity.pdbx_description
1 polymer ?
#
loop_
_entity_poly.entity_id
_entity_poly.type
_entity_poly.pdbx_seq_one_letter_code
_entity_poly.pdbx_strand_id
1 'polypeptide(L)' 'MTLTVTDANGNATTKTFNVSIADTTAPTVIAQDYTVSLDANGNASISVQDIDNGSYDNCSLTLSLDKL' A
#
# COMPACT_ATOMS: atom_id res chain seq x y z
N MET A 1 5.53 8.20 20.73
CA MET A 1 6.58 9.21 21.00
C MET A 1 6.51 9.62 22.47
N THR A 2 7.65 9.93 23.08
CA THR A 2 7.71 10.28 24.52
C THR A 2 8.40 11.63 24.65
N LEU A 3 7.77 12.57 25.36
CA LEU A 3 8.34 13.86 25.70
C LEU A 3 8.56 13.92 27.21
N THR A 4 9.74 14.35 27.61
CA THR A 4 10.06 14.67 29.00
C THR A 4 10.40 16.16 29.08
N VAL A 5 9.71 16.88 29.94
CA VAL A 5 9.95 18.30 30.22
C VAL A 5 10.42 18.44 31.65
N THR A 6 11.53 19.13 31.84
CA THR A 6 12.12 19.41 33.15
C THR A 6 12.16 20.90 33.39
N ASP A 7 11.70 21.37 34.55
CA ASP A 7 11.77 22.79 34.93
C ASP A 7 13.16 23.17 35.49
N ALA A 8 13.39 24.47 35.70
CA ALA A 8 14.66 24.98 36.22
C ALA A 8 14.99 24.51 37.65
N ASN A 9 14.00 24.00 38.36
CA ASN A 9 14.14 23.44 39.71
C ASN A 9 14.40 21.93 39.69
N GLY A 10 14.48 21.31 38.50
CA GLY A 10 14.77 19.90 38.31
C GLY A 10 13.55 18.99 38.36
N ASN A 11 12.32 19.52 38.45
CA ASN A 11 11.12 18.69 38.40
C ASN A 11 10.86 18.27 36.95
N ALA A 12 10.68 16.98 36.72
CA ALA A 12 10.39 16.44 35.39
C ALA A 12 8.99 15.86 35.28
N THR A 13 8.35 16.07 34.13
CA THR A 13 7.11 15.39 33.74
C THR A 13 7.31 14.71 32.40
N THR A 14 6.88 13.45 32.31
CA THR A 14 6.93 12.66 31.09
C THR A 14 5.52 12.39 30.59
N LYS A 15 5.29 12.57 29.29
CA LYS A 15 4.06 12.16 28.61
C LYS A 15 4.36 11.40 27.35
N THR A 16 3.59 10.34 27.13
CA THR A 16 3.54 9.61 25.87
C THR A 16 2.36 10.09 25.05
N PHE A 17 2.57 10.17 23.74
CA PHE A 17 1.51 10.41 22.78
C PHE A 17 1.76 9.64 21.50
N ASN A 18 0.68 9.34 20.80
CA ASN A 18 0.71 8.67 19.51
C ASN A 18 0.80 9.73 18.41
N VAL A 19 1.63 9.44 17.42
CA VAL A 19 1.64 10.17 16.15
C VAL A 19 1.17 9.17 15.10
N SER A 20 0.04 9.46 14.46
CA SER A 20 -0.41 8.72 13.29
C SER A 20 -0.07 9.54 12.06
N ILE A 21 0.67 8.94 11.13
CA ILE A 21 0.82 9.49 9.78
C ILE A 21 -0.21 8.76 8.93
N ALA A 22 -1.15 9.50 8.36
CA ALA A 22 -2.12 8.96 7.42
C ALA A 22 -1.49 8.93 6.03
N ASP A 23 -1.62 7.81 5.33
CA ASP A 23 -1.38 7.77 3.91
C ASP A 23 -2.56 8.40 3.17
N THR A 24 -2.25 9.32 2.27
CA THR A 24 -3.22 10.08 1.47
C THR A 24 -2.85 10.08 -0.01
N THR A 25 -1.78 9.40 -0.38
CA THR A 25 -1.34 9.30 -1.77
C THR A 25 -2.10 8.16 -2.41
N ALA A 26 -2.72 8.40 -3.57
CA ALA A 26 -3.37 7.34 -4.31
C ALA A 26 -2.32 6.54 -5.11
N PRO A 27 -2.52 5.22 -5.28
CA PRO A 27 -1.63 4.41 -6.10
C PRO A 27 -1.69 4.81 -7.56
N THR A 28 -0.57 4.66 -8.26
CA THR A 28 -0.50 4.79 -9.72
C THR A 28 -0.67 3.41 -10.34
N VAL A 29 -1.77 3.23 -11.08
CA VAL A 29 -2.05 2.00 -11.82
C VAL A 29 -1.43 2.10 -13.21
N ILE A 30 -0.58 1.14 -13.54
CA ILE A 30 0.01 1.00 -14.87
C ILE A 30 -0.33 -0.40 -15.35
N ALA A 31 -1.13 -0.48 -16.42
CA ALA A 31 -1.54 -1.74 -17.01
C ALA A 31 -0.94 -1.91 -18.41
N GLN A 32 -0.94 -3.15 -18.89
CA GLN A 32 -0.59 -3.51 -20.25
C GLN A 32 -1.64 -4.45 -20.85
N ASP A 33 -1.72 -4.46 -22.17
CA ASP A 33 -2.54 -5.43 -22.88
C ASP A 33 -1.95 -6.84 -22.71
N TYR A 34 -2.82 -7.80 -22.43
CA TYR A 34 -2.45 -9.21 -22.33
C TYR A 34 -3.36 -10.06 -23.21
N THR A 35 -2.76 -10.89 -24.06
CA THR A 35 -3.48 -11.87 -24.89
C THR A 35 -3.31 -13.25 -24.29
N VAL A 36 -4.41 -13.88 -23.89
CA VAL A 36 -4.42 -15.26 -23.38
C VAL A 36 -5.09 -16.19 -24.38
N SER A 37 -4.45 -17.33 -24.65
CA SER A 37 -5.03 -18.39 -25.47
C SER A 37 -5.92 -19.27 -24.61
N LEU A 38 -7.06 -19.69 -25.17
CA LEU A 38 -7.91 -20.70 -24.55
C LEU A 38 -7.26 -22.08 -24.66
N ASP A 39 -7.46 -22.93 -23.65
CA ASP A 39 -7.13 -24.35 -23.72
C ASP A 39 -8.14 -25.13 -24.59
N ALA A 40 -7.90 -26.43 -24.75
CA ALA A 40 -8.78 -27.30 -25.55
C ALA A 40 -10.23 -27.41 -25.02
N ASN A 41 -10.45 -27.02 -23.76
CA ASN A 41 -11.76 -27.01 -23.12
C ASN A 41 -12.39 -25.60 -23.12
N GLY A 42 -11.75 -24.60 -23.72
CA GLY A 42 -12.22 -23.22 -23.76
C GLY A 42 -11.94 -22.42 -22.49
N ASN A 43 -11.06 -22.90 -21.60
CA ASN A 43 -10.70 -22.18 -20.38
C ASN A 43 -9.43 -21.33 -20.57
N ALA A 44 -9.36 -20.24 -19.83
CA ALA A 44 -8.15 -19.45 -19.65
C ALA A 44 -8.10 -18.92 -18.21
N SER A 45 -6.88 -18.70 -17.72
CA SER A 45 -6.63 -18.04 -16.45
C SER A 45 -5.69 -16.87 -16.68
N ILE A 46 -5.99 -15.75 -16.03
CA ILE A 46 -5.08 -14.61 -15.92
C ILE A 46 -4.74 -14.38 -14.46
N SER A 47 -3.53 -13.89 -14.24
CA SER A 47 -3.03 -13.41 -12.96
C SER A 47 -2.90 -11.88 -12.99
N VAL A 48 -2.73 -11.27 -11.83
CA VAL A 48 -2.44 -9.83 -11.75
C VAL A 48 -1.14 -9.50 -12.49
N GLN A 49 -0.12 -10.37 -12.41
CA GLN A 49 1.18 -10.12 -13.02
C GLN A 49 1.15 -10.10 -14.54
N ASP A 50 0.14 -10.70 -15.17
CA ASP A 50 0.01 -10.72 -16.63
C ASP A 50 -0.35 -9.33 -17.19
N ILE A 51 -1.06 -8.52 -16.41
CA ILE A 51 -1.59 -7.20 -16.80
C ILE A 51 -0.91 -6.03 -16.08
N ASP A 52 -0.29 -6.27 -14.93
CA ASP A 52 0.42 -5.23 -14.21
C ASP A 52 1.70 -4.84 -14.95
N ASN A 53 1.86 -3.55 -15.21
CA ASN A 53 2.99 -2.98 -15.94
C ASN A 53 3.81 -2.05 -15.02
N GLY A 54 3.98 -2.48 -13.77
CA GLY A 54 4.74 -1.74 -12.76
C GLY A 54 3.91 -0.70 -12.02
N SER A 55 2.68 -1.03 -11.65
CA SER A 55 1.89 -0.20 -10.72
C SER A 55 2.66 0.00 -9.42
N TYR A 56 2.56 1.19 -8.85
CA TYR A 56 3.30 1.53 -7.65
C TYR A 56 2.52 2.49 -6.76
N ASP A 57 2.92 2.50 -5.50
CA ASP A 57 2.49 3.45 -4.50
C ASP A 57 3.71 3.83 -3.64
N ASN A 58 3.65 4.96 -2.92
CA ASN A 58 4.73 5.33 -2.01
C ASN A 58 4.69 4.53 -0.68
N CYS A 59 3.64 3.74 -0.47
CA CYS A 59 3.42 2.84 0.64
C CYS A 59 3.16 1.40 0.15
N SER A 60 2.49 0.58 0.97
CA SER A 60 2.15 -0.80 0.61
C SER A 60 1.02 -0.86 -0.42
N LEU A 61 1.25 -1.55 -1.53
CA LEU A 61 0.27 -1.78 -2.59
C LEU A 61 -0.25 -3.22 -2.54
N THR A 62 -1.58 -3.40 -2.69
CA THR A 62 -2.20 -4.70 -2.97
C THR A 62 -2.92 -4.60 -4.31
N LEU A 63 -2.66 -5.56 -5.19
CA LEU A 63 -3.29 -5.66 -6.49
C LEU A 63 -4.23 -6.86 -6.52
N SER A 64 -5.40 -6.70 -7.14
CA SER A 64 -6.39 -7.75 -7.31
C SER A 64 -7.07 -7.62 -8.67
N LEU A 65 -7.40 -8.75 -9.28
CA LEU A 65 -8.30 -8.78 -10.42
C LEU A 65 -9.74 -8.60 -9.92
N ASP A 66 -10.45 -7.64 -10.49
CA ASP A 66 -11.88 -7.50 -10.26
C ASP A 66 -12.65 -8.47 -11.17
N LYS A 67 -13.69 -9.10 -10.61
CA LYS A 67 -14.70 -9.80 -11.42
C LYS A 67 -15.88 -8.86 -11.53
N LEU A 68 -16.09 -8.30 -12.72
CA LEU A 68 -17.30 -7.57 -13.12
C LEU A 68 -18.57 -8.26 -12.61
#